data_AF-A0A382F1Q0-F1
#
_entry.id   AF-A0A382F1Q0-F1
#
_cell.length_a   1.000
_cell.length_b   1.000
_cell.length_c   1.000
_cell.angle_alpha   90.00
_cell.angle_beta   90.00
_cell.angle_gamma   90.00
#
_symmetry.space_group_name_H-M   'P 1'
#
loop_
_entity.id
_entity.type
_entity.pdbx_description
1 polymer ?
#
loop_
_entity_poly.entity_id
_entity_poly.type
_entity_poly.pdbx_seq_one_letter_code
_entity_poly.pdbx_strand_id
1 'polypeptide(L)' 'MNRLVVQKYGGTSVGSIERIKKIAERIARMRKEGLDIVVVVSAMAG' A
#
# COMPACT_ATOMS: atom_id res chain seq x y z
N MET A 1 21.35 -1.78 -7.11
CA MET A 1 20.04 -2.45 -7.24
C MET A 1 19.07 -1.77 -6.30
N ASN A 2 17.91 -1.31 -6.80
CA ASN A 2 16.87 -0.76 -5.93
C ASN A 2 16.28 -1.89 -5.08
N ARG A 3 15.92 -1.57 -3.83
CA ARG A 3 15.34 -2.55 -2.90
C ARG A 3 13.88 -2.79 -3.28
N LEU A 4 13.55 -4.03 -3.65
CA LEU A 4 12.17 -4.47 -3.92
C LEU A 4 11.44 -4.77 -2.62
N VAL A 5 10.25 -4.21 -2.44
CA VAL A 5 9.37 -4.42 -1.28
C VAL A 5 7.99 -4.84 -1.74
N VAL A 6 7.48 -5.94 -1.18
CA VAL A 6 6.09 -6.38 -1.40
C VAL A 6 5.27 -6.04 -0.17
N GLN A 7 4.15 -5.33 -0.37
CA GLN A 7 3.22 -4.96 0.70
C GLN A 7 1.84 -5.56 0.42
N LYS A 8 1.26 -6.23 1.43
CA LYS A 8 -0.09 -6.78 1.34
C LYS A 8 -1.03 -6.07 2.30
N TYR A 9 -2.20 -5.68 1.81
CA TYR A 9 -3.27 -5.09 2.62
C TYR A 9 -4.53 -5.96 2.55
N GLY A 10 -5.06 -6.34 3.72
CA GLY A 10 -6.30 -7.13 3.81
C GLY A 10 -7.55 -6.26 3.61
N GLY A 11 -8.71 -6.89 3.44
CA GLY A 11 -9.97 -6.19 3.16
C GLY A 11 -10.35 -5.13 4.20
N THR A 12 -10.12 -5.42 5.48
CA THR A 12 -10.32 -4.46 6.58
C THR A 12 -9.34 -3.30 6.52
N SER A 13 -8.11 -3.53 6.08
CA SER A 13 -7.11 -2.46 5.87
C SER A 13 -7.54 -1.49 4.78
N VAL A 14 -8.34 -1.93 3.81
CA VAL A 14 -8.88 -1.11 2.71
C VAL A 14 -10.38 -0.84 2.84
N GLY A 15 -10.99 -1.06 4.02
CA GLY A 15 -12.45 -0.97 4.21
C GLY A 15 -13.07 0.42 4.07
N SER A 16 -12.28 1.49 3.97
CA SER A 16 -12.79 2.84 3.73
C SER A 16 -11.84 3.67 2.87
N ILE A 17 -12.41 4.69 2.20
CA ILE A 17 -11.64 5.63 1.37
C ILE A 17 -10.53 6.31 2.18
N GLU A 18 -10.81 6.70 3.43
CA GLU A 18 -9.85 7.26 4.37
C GLU A 18 -8.64 6.33 4.59
N ARG A 19 -8.89 5.03 4.80
CA ARG A 19 -7.82 4.03 4.99
C ARG A 19 -7.02 3.82 3.71
N ILE A 20 -7.69 3.76 2.55
CA ILE A 20 -7.04 3.62 1.25
C ILE A 20 -6.12 4.83 0.98
N LYS A 21 -6.58 6.06 1.25
CA LYS A 21 -5.76 7.28 1.10
C LYS A 21 -4.50 7.22 1.97
N LYS A 22 -4.62 6.83 3.25
CA LYS A 22 -3.48 6.67 4.16
C LYS A 22 -2.47 5.64 3.67
N ILE A 23 -2.95 4.53 3.10
CA ILE A 23 -2.10 3.50 2.47
C ILE A 23 -1.39 4.08 1.23
N ALA A 24 -2.11 4.76 0.35
CA ALA A 24 -1.56 5.36 -0.86
C ALA A 24 -0.47 6.40 -0.55
N GLU A 25 -0.68 7.27 0.44
CA GLU A 25 0.32 8.24 0.89
C GLU A 25 1.59 7.56 1.39
N ARG A 26 1.46 6.44 2.14
CA ARG A 26 2.60 5.66 2.61
C ARG A 26 3.38 5.04 1.45
N ILE A 27 2.69 4.45 0.48
CA ILE A 27 3.32 3.88 -0.73
C ILE A 27 4.05 4.97 -1.51
N ALA A 28 3.43 6.14 -1.67
CA ALA A 28 4.04 7.27 -2.38
C ALA A 28 5.32 7.77 -1.69
N ARG A 29 5.34 7.88 -0.35
CA ARG A 29 6.55 8.22 0.40
C ARG A 29 7.67 7.20 0.18
N MET A 30 7.35 5.91 0.32
CA MET A 30 8.32 4.83 0.12
C MET A 30 8.85 4.79 -1.32
N ARG A 31 8.02 5.09 -2.33
CA ARG A 31 8.47 5.19 -3.72
C ARG A 31 9.42 6.36 -3.93
N LYS A 32 9.15 7.51 -3.30
CA LYS A 32 10.05 8.69 -3.32
C LYS A 32 11.40 8.41 -2.66
N GLU A 33 11.45 7.50 -1.69
CA GLU A 33 12.69 7.02 -1.06
C GLU A 33 13.50 6.05 -1.94
N GLY A 34 13.07 5.79 -3.17
CA GLY A 34 13.80 4.95 -4.13
C GLY A 34 13.52 3.44 -4.00
N LEU A 35 12.49 3.05 -3.25
CA LEU A 35 12.04 1.66 -3.18
C LEU A 35 11.23 1.29 -4.43
N ASP A 36 11.46 0.09 -4.94
CA ASP A 36 10.56 -0.53 -5.91
C ASP A 36 9.48 -1.29 -5.13
N ILE A 37 8.21 -0.99 -5.40
CA ILE A 37 7.09 -1.44 -4.56
C ILE A 37 6.09 -2.22 -5.40
N VAL A 38 5.74 -3.42 -4.92
CA VAL A 38 4.61 -4.20 -5.40
C VAL A 38 3.55 -4.23 -4.30
N VAL A 39 2.30 -3.90 -4.66
CA VAL A 39 1.19 -3.84 -3.71
C VAL A 39 0.13 -4.86 -4.08
N VAL A 40 -0.25 -5.70 -3.12
CA VAL A 40 -1.33 -6.67 -3.25
C VAL A 40 -2.46 -6.28 -2.32
N VAL A 41 -3.67 -6.16 -2.84
CA VAL A 41 -4.87 -5.81 -2.06
C VAL A 41 -5.93 -6.89 -2.21
N SER A 42 -6.65 -7.14 -1.12
CA SER A 42 -7.92 -7.88 -1.16
C SER A 42 -9.08 -6.95 -1.51
N ALA A 43 -10.24 -7.50 -1.85
CA ALA A 43 -11.48 -6.74 -1.92
C ALA A 43 -11.77 -6.04 -0.56
N MET A 44 -12.45 -4.89 -0.62
CA MET A 44 -12.84 -4.15 0.59
C MET A 44 -13.82 -4.96 1.44
N ALA A 45 -13.59 -4.99 2.76
CA ALA A 45 -14.45 -5.70 3.71
C ALA A 45 -14.31 -5.11 5.12
N GLY A 46 -15.34 -5.29 5.96
CA GLY A 46 -15.44 -4.67 7.29
C GLY A 46 -15.75 -3.18 7.20
#